data_AF-A0A950AQU7-F1
#
_entry.id   AF-A0A950AQU7-F1
#
_cell.length_a   1.000
_cell.length_b   1.000
_cell.length_c   1.000
_cell.angle_alpha   90.00
_cell.angle_beta   90.00
_cell.angle_gamma   90.00
#
_symmetry.space_group_name_H-M   'P 1'
#
loop_
_entity.id
_entity.type
_entity.pdbx_description
1 polymer ?
#
loop_
_entity_poly.entity_id
_entity_poly.type
_entity_poly.pdbx_seq_one_letter_code
_entity_poly.pdbx_strand_id
1 'polypeptide(L)'
;ARQQGPFPPNRHGPLHPTHHAFGLASDLAEARSHRLAGRLHDAPGAGGDAAEVLAEVRRRLAVGPEHDGLVAEAVADARAGRRPRW
;
A
#
# COMPACT_ATOMS: atom_id res chain seq x y z
N ALA A 1 -3.40 0.67 26.45
CA ALA A 1 -2.69 0.52 25.16
C ALA A 1 -3.61 -0.24 24.20
N ARG A 2 -4.05 0.38 23.10
CA ARG A 2 -4.89 -0.31 22.11
C ARG A 2 -3.97 -1.12 21.20
N GLN A 3 -3.89 -2.43 21.45
CA GLN A 3 -3.24 -3.36 20.55
C GLN A 3 -4.05 -3.40 19.25
N GLN A 4 -3.46 -2.96 18.16
CA GLN A 4 -3.99 -3.20 16.82
C GLN A 4 -3.74 -4.70 16.55
N GLY A 5 -4.78 -5.51 16.66
CA GLY A 5 -4.70 -6.94 16.35
C GLY A 5 -4.31 -7.17 14.88
N PRO A 6 -3.76 -8.36 14.57
CA PRO A 6 -3.44 -8.71 13.19
C PRO A 6 -4.70 -8.62 12.33
N PHE A 7 -4.52 -8.21 11.07
CA PHE A 7 -5.56 -8.07 10.06
C PHE A 7 -6.66 -9.14 10.17
N PRO A 8 -7.95 -8.76 10.15
CA PRO A 8 -9.02 -9.75 10.09
C PRO A 8 -8.84 -10.62 8.84
N PRO A 9 -9.09 -11.95 8.91
CA PRO A 9 -9.00 -12.81 7.74
C PRO A 9 -10.03 -12.35 6.71
N ASN A 10 -9.54 -11.91 5.55
CA ASN A 10 -10.38 -11.48 4.43
C ASN A 10 -11.35 -12.61 4.05
N ARG A 11 -12.64 -12.27 3.92
CA ARG A 11 -13.74 -13.17 3.52
C ARG A 11 -13.66 -13.65 2.06
N HIS A 12 -12.53 -13.37 1.39
CA HIS A 12 -12.28 -13.57 -0.04
C HIS A 12 -10.90 -14.24 -0.26
N GLY A 13 -10.62 -15.37 0.38
CA GLY A 13 -9.36 -16.12 0.18
C GLY A 13 -8.08 -15.35 0.55
N PRO A 14 -6.89 -15.98 0.44
CA PRO A 14 -5.62 -15.31 0.65
C PRO A 14 -5.36 -14.37 -0.53
N LEU A 15 -5.89 -13.15 -0.45
CA LEU A 15 -5.51 -12.07 -1.35
C LEU A 15 -4.02 -11.81 -1.14
N HIS A 16 -3.24 -12.06 -2.18
CA HIS A 16 -1.79 -11.91 -2.16
C HIS A 16 -1.42 -10.51 -1.64
N PRO A 17 -0.52 -10.38 -0.65
CA PRO A 17 -0.10 -9.09 -0.08
C PRO A 17 0.36 -8.07 -1.14
N THR A 18 0.86 -8.56 -2.27
CA THR A 18 1.24 -7.77 -3.44
C THR A 18 0.08 -7.02 -4.07
N HIS A 19 -1.11 -7.63 -4.16
CA HIS A 19 -2.30 -6.99 -4.77
C HIS A 19 -2.81 -5.83 -3.94
N HIS A 20 -2.80 -6.00 -2.62
CA HIS A 20 -3.16 -4.94 -1.69
C HIS A 20 -2.10 -3.84 -1.65
N ALA A 21 -0.82 -4.19 -1.74
CA ALA A 21 0.27 -3.22 -1.80
C ALA A 21 0.20 -2.36 -3.07
N PHE A 22 -0.05 -2.98 -4.22
CA PHE A 22 -0.20 -2.26 -5.48
C PHE A 22 -1.38 -1.29 -5.44
N GLY A 23 -2.58 -1.78 -5.07
CA GLY A 23 -3.77 -0.93 -4.99
C GLY A 23 -3.59 0.25 -4.03
N LEU A 24 -3.03 0.00 -2.84
CA LEU A 24 -2.77 1.05 -1.87
C LEU A 24 -1.70 2.05 -2.35
N ALA A 25 -0.65 1.59 -3.03
CA ALA A 25 0.37 2.46 -3.60
C ALA A 25 -0.18 3.32 -4.75
N SER A 26 -1.04 2.76 -5.61
CA SER A 26 -1.75 3.50 -6.66
C SER A 26 -2.66 4.57 -6.05
N ASP A 27 -3.47 4.20 -5.05
CA ASP A 27 -4.35 5.14 -4.34
C ASP A 27 -3.56 6.30 -3.69
N LEU A 28 -2.40 6.01 -3.07
CA LEU A 28 -1.53 7.02 -2.48
C LEU A 28 -0.87 7.92 -3.53
N ALA A 29 -0.49 7.37 -4.69
CA ALA A 29 0.05 8.15 -5.80
C ALA A 29 -1.02 9.08 -6.41
N GLU A 30 -2.24 8.58 -6.57
CA GLU A 30 -3.38 9.32 -7.12
C GLU A 30 -3.96 10.37 -6.16
N ALA A 31 -3.86 10.14 -4.84
CA ALA A 31 -4.38 11.04 -3.80
C ALA A 31 -3.86 12.48 -3.92
N ARG A 32 -2.65 12.68 -4.47
CA ARG A 32 -2.08 14.01 -4.75
C ARG A 32 -2.59 14.60 -6.06
N SER A 33 -2.72 13.78 -7.10
CA SER A 33 -3.18 14.22 -8.43
C SER A 33 -4.64 14.67 -8.43
N HIS A 34 -5.50 14.00 -7.66
CA HIS A 34 -6.94 14.21 -7.74
C HIS A 34 -7.53 15.03 -6.59
N ARG A 35 -6.73 15.54 -5.63
CA ARG A 35 -7.22 16.21 -4.40
C ARG A 35 -8.43 15.46 -3.81
N LEU A 36 -8.37 14.13 -3.79
CA LEU A 36 -9.50 13.30 -3.38
C LEU A 36 -9.76 13.56 -1.89
N ALA A 37 -10.94 14.07 -1.57
CA ALA A 37 -11.35 14.23 -0.18
C ALA A 37 -11.43 12.84 0.47
N GLY A 38 -10.56 12.55 1.45
CA GLY A 38 -10.58 11.27 2.14
C GLY A 38 -9.32 10.96 2.95
N ARG A 39 -9.39 9.89 3.75
CA ARG A 39 -8.34 9.41 4.69
C ARG A 39 -6.97 9.10 4.05
N LEU A 40 -6.91 9.03 2.73
CA LEU A 40 -5.67 8.78 1.98
C LEU A 40 -4.93 10.07 1.64
N HIS A 41 -5.61 11.21 1.57
CA HIS A 41 -4.99 12.51 1.24
C HIS A 41 -4.11 13.03 2.39
N ASP A 42 -4.52 12.82 3.64
CA ASP A 42 -3.77 13.21 4.83
C ASP A 42 -2.71 12.17 5.24
N ALA A 43 -2.53 11.11 4.44
CA ALA A 43 -1.57 10.07 4.74
C ALA A 43 -0.14 10.56 4.47
N PRO A 44 0.86 10.23 5.32
CA PRO A 44 2.25 10.64 5.10
C PRO A 44 2.82 10.21 3.74
N GLY A 45 2.33 9.11 3.17
CA GLY A 45 2.73 8.62 1.84
C GLY A 45 1.95 9.22 0.66
N ALA A 46 0.99 10.11 0.89
CA ALA A 46 0.12 10.65 -0.16
C ALA A 46 0.89 11.57 -1.12
N GLY A 47 1.19 11.07 -2.32
CA GLY A 47 2.06 11.74 -3.29
C GLY A 47 3.44 12.13 -2.75
N GLY A 48 3.94 11.34 -1.80
CA GLY A 48 5.31 11.38 -1.31
C GLY A 48 6.28 10.66 -2.25
N ASP A 49 7.54 10.56 -1.86
CA ASP A 49 8.54 9.76 -2.57
C ASP A 49 8.30 8.24 -2.41
N ALA A 50 9.11 7.43 -3.09
CA ALA A 50 8.92 5.98 -3.08
C ALA A 50 9.11 5.36 -1.69
N ALA A 51 9.97 5.95 -0.85
CA ALA A 51 10.23 5.48 0.50
C ALA A 51 9.05 5.81 1.43
N GLU A 52 8.45 6.99 1.29
CA GLU A 52 7.26 7.40 2.04
C GLU A 52 6.04 6.55 1.70
N VAL A 53 5.81 6.28 0.41
CA VAL A 53 4.74 5.36 -0.03
C VAL A 53 4.99 3.95 0.50
N LEU A 54 6.20 3.44 0.40
CA LEU A 54 6.56 2.10 0.89
C LEU A 54 6.36 1.97 2.40
N ALA A 55 6.79 2.97 3.18
CA ALA A 55 6.61 2.99 4.62
C ALA A 55 5.12 3.00 5.01
N GLU A 56 4.30 3.80 4.31
CA GLU A 56 2.86 3.85 4.55
C GLU A 56 2.15 2.55 4.16
N VAL A 57 2.55 1.93 3.05
CA VAL A 57 2.02 0.62 2.63
C VAL A 57 2.37 -0.47 3.65
N ARG A 58 3.62 -0.53 4.12
CA ARG A 58 4.04 -1.46 5.18
C ARG A 58 3.26 -1.25 6.47
N ARG A 59 3.16 0.01 6.92
CA ARG A 59 2.43 0.38 8.14
C ARG A 59 0.97 -0.04 8.06
N ARG A 60 0.32 0.17 6.91
CA ARG A 60 -1.08 -0.16 6.72
C ARG A 60 -1.31 -1.64 6.58
N LEU A 61 -0.51 -2.37 5.82
CA LEU A 61 -0.73 -3.80 5.57
C LEU A 61 -0.25 -4.72 6.70
N ALA A 62 0.53 -4.19 7.65
CA ALA A 62 1.10 -4.95 8.77
C ALA A 62 1.72 -6.29 8.33
N VAL A 63 2.38 -6.28 7.17
CA VAL A 63 3.05 -7.44 6.57
C VAL A 63 4.37 -7.71 7.26
N GLY A 64 4.74 -8.98 7.37
CA GLY A 64 6.05 -9.39 7.87
C GLY A 64 7.17 -9.09 6.87
N PRO A 65 8.44 -9.08 7.33
CA PRO A 65 9.61 -8.76 6.51
C PRO A 65 9.78 -9.70 5.31
N GLU A 66 9.24 -10.92 5.37
CA GLU A 66 9.27 -11.89 4.27
C GLU A 66 8.51 -11.41 3.01
N HIS A 67 7.64 -10.42 3.13
CA HIS A 67 6.89 -9.82 2.03
C HIS A 67 7.49 -8.48 1.54
N ASP A 68 8.58 -8.00 2.14
CA ASP A 68 9.10 -6.64 1.86
C ASP A 68 9.53 -6.43 0.42
N GLY A 69 10.18 -7.43 -0.19
CA GLY A 69 10.59 -7.35 -1.60
C GLY A 69 9.39 -7.25 -2.54
N LEU A 70 8.37 -8.06 -2.27
CA LEU A 70 7.11 -8.10 -3.02
C LEU A 70 6.32 -6.78 -2.88
N VAL A 71 6.30 -6.19 -1.69
CA VAL A 71 5.66 -4.87 -1.47
C VAL A 71 6.45 -3.77 -2.17
N ALA A 72 7.78 -3.80 -2.13
CA ALA A 72 8.62 -2.82 -2.82
C ALA A 72 8.44 -2.89 -4.35
N GLU A 73 8.36 -4.09 -4.91
CA GLU A 73 8.04 -4.30 -6.34
C GLU A 73 6.66 -3.74 -6.69
N ALA A 74 5.64 -4.05 -5.89
CA ALA A 74 4.28 -3.54 -6.10
C ALA A 74 4.21 -2.01 -6.04
N VAL A 75 4.93 -1.36 -5.11
CA VAL A 75 5.03 0.11 -5.03
C VAL A 75 5.75 0.68 -6.26
N ALA A 76 6.83 0.04 -6.71
CA ALA A 76 7.58 0.46 -7.89
C ALA A 76 6.73 0.37 -9.16
N ASP A 77 5.96 -0.71 -9.33
CA ASP A 77 5.05 -0.87 -10.46
C ASP A 77 3.90 0.14 -10.44
N ALA A 78 3.29 0.36 -9.27
CA ALA A 78 2.22 1.35 -9.11
C ALA A 78 2.70 2.76 -9.50
N ARG A 79 3.89 3.17 -9.03
CA ARG A 79 4.48 4.47 -9.37
C ARG A 79 4.85 4.60 -10.84
N ALA A 80 5.28 3.51 -11.46
CA ALA A 80 5.62 3.48 -12.88
C ALA A 80 4.39 3.39 -13.78
N GLY A 81 3.17 3.30 -13.21
CA GLY A 81 1.94 3.04 -13.98
C GLY A 81 1.96 1.69 -14.70
N ARG A 82 2.80 0.76 -14.25
CA ARG A 82 2.93 -0.57 -14.85
C ARG A 82 1.92 -1.52 -14.23
N ARG A 83 1.42 -2.45 -15.04
CA ARG A 83 0.58 -3.54 -14.54
C ARG A 83 1.47 -4.60 -13.89
N PRO A 84 1.17 -5.02 -12.65
CA PRO A 84 1.92 -6.08 -12.00
C PRO A 84 1.79 -7.40 -12.76
N ARG A 85 2.81 -8.26 -12.64
CA ARG A 85 2.94 -9.52 -13.40
C ARG A 85 2.50 -10.77 -12.63
N TRP A 86 2.02 -10.60 -11.41
CA TRP A 86 1.58 -11.64 -10.49
C TRP A 86 0.05 -11.71 -10.40
#